data_AF-A0A7C1BP10-F1
#
_entry.id   AF-A0A7C1BP10-F1
#
_cell.length_a   1.000
_cell.length_b   1.000
_cell.length_c   1.000
_cell.angle_alpha   90.00
_cell.angle_beta   90.00
_cell.angle_gamma   90.00
#
_symmetry.space_group_name_H-M   'P 1'
#
loop_
_entity.id
_entity.type
_entity.pdbx_description
1 polymer ?
#
loop_
_entity_poly.entity_id
_entity_poly.type
_entity_poly.pdbx_seq_one_letter_code
_entity_poly.pdbx_strand_id
1 'polypeptide(L)'
;SINPNPPPELKAGDLYKILEIKDPAEIPAKVITNPELALKAIRFDFSSKILYIMLNLAPSCFLVFLSPLALLPSLPWLLLSILSNHKPYYQLGFQYTAFTLPFISIATIDTIQGICSTINGRSIKNNISVKISVVLLVSGLFLSIFASPLSFLHKPGDFRYFRDYGVSFPSDLDHKVMKILETIPSDAVVITTSTIFPHISTDINAYVIPPIDTPSRRLFQGNLRYLKNIDYDYICYTYFWDKSEANILYDDFVKNKEIYGLFMMGPGIEVYKKGYKGSPIKVPIRLSYKELVTADSVIVDDPLSESGKIIMLKPSPKAGRYMWYGPYITLLPGNYTANFRIKIDNLPEGKVIKLEVWSNSLRERAEIASYEVNGREFSKPFVWHTFSLPFSITERTPDVEFRGIEAAGNLTICLDYVEIIPH
;
A
#
# COMPACT_ATOMS: atom_id res chain seq x y z
N SER A 1 -13.27 -27.95 -6.45
CA SER A 1 -13.40 -29.07 -5.50
C SER A 1 -13.22 -28.53 -4.08
N ILE A 2 -14.10 -28.86 -3.14
CA ILE A 2 -13.91 -28.52 -1.72
C ILE A 2 -13.16 -29.70 -1.10
N ASN A 3 -11.94 -29.47 -0.60
CA ASN A 3 -11.20 -30.51 0.12
C ASN A 3 -11.87 -30.72 1.49
N PRO A 4 -12.45 -31.90 1.78
CA PRO A 4 -13.15 -32.14 3.04
C PRO A 4 -12.20 -32.17 4.25
N ASN A 5 -10.90 -32.38 4.02
CA ASN A 5 -9.87 -32.40 5.06
C ASN A 5 -8.69 -31.52 4.65
N PRO A 6 -8.83 -30.18 4.73
CA PRO A 6 -7.71 -29.30 4.45
C PRO A 6 -6.58 -29.54 5.47
N PRO A 7 -5.31 -29.39 5.04
CA PRO A 7 -4.17 -29.38 5.96
C PRO A 7 -4.39 -28.42 7.14
N PRO A 8 -3.85 -28.70 8.33
CA PRO A 8 -4.05 -27.87 9.51
C PRO A 8 -3.76 -26.38 9.28
N GLU A 9 -2.72 -26.04 8.50
CA GLU A 9 -2.38 -24.66 8.18
C GLU A 9 -3.45 -23.91 7.35
N LEU A 10 -4.34 -24.64 6.65
CA LEU A 10 -5.42 -24.07 5.85
C LEU A 10 -6.79 -24.10 6.55
N LYS A 11 -6.86 -24.63 7.78
CA LYS A 11 -8.10 -24.69 8.57
C LYS A 11 -8.51 -23.35 9.19
N ALA A 12 -7.63 -22.35 9.19
CA ALA A 12 -7.89 -21.02 9.76
C ALA A 12 -8.17 -21.00 11.29
N GLY A 13 -7.82 -22.06 12.04
CA GLY A 13 -7.89 -22.06 13.52
C GLY A 13 -7.03 -20.95 14.15
N ASP A 14 -5.92 -20.61 13.49
CA ASP A 14 -5.03 -19.52 13.88
C ASP A 14 -5.70 -18.13 13.93
N LEU A 15 -6.83 -17.97 13.23
CA LEU A 15 -7.63 -16.74 13.24
C LEU A 15 -8.52 -16.63 14.50
N TYR A 16 -8.54 -17.68 15.32
CA TYR A 16 -9.31 -17.83 16.56
C TYR A 16 -8.45 -18.35 17.72
N LYS A 17 -7.13 -18.07 17.72
CA LYS A 17 -6.17 -18.45 18.77
C LYS A 17 -6.63 -18.13 20.19
N ILE A 18 -7.38 -17.05 20.39
CA ILE A 18 -7.88 -16.67 21.73
C ILE A 18 -8.90 -17.69 22.26
N LEU A 19 -9.65 -18.36 21.37
CA LEU A 19 -10.53 -19.45 21.73
C LEU A 19 -9.79 -20.79 21.91
N GLU A 20 -8.49 -20.84 21.65
CA GLU A 20 -7.65 -22.05 21.76
C GLU A 20 -8.18 -23.24 20.92
N ILE A 21 -8.73 -22.94 19.74
CA ILE A 21 -9.22 -23.95 18.80
C ILE A 21 -8.24 -24.16 17.65
N LYS A 22 -8.32 -25.33 17.01
CA LYS A 22 -7.53 -25.65 15.81
C LYS A 22 -8.37 -25.62 14.54
N ASP A 23 -9.68 -25.77 14.66
CA ASP A 23 -10.64 -25.73 13.57
C ASP A 23 -11.81 -24.79 13.91
N PRO A 24 -12.18 -23.83 13.05
CA PRO A 24 -13.36 -22.99 13.24
C PRO A 24 -14.67 -23.76 13.44
N ALA A 25 -14.76 -25.02 13.00
CA ALA A 25 -15.90 -25.88 13.30
C ALA A 25 -16.09 -26.14 14.82
N GLU A 26 -15.04 -25.97 15.63
CA GLU A 26 -15.08 -26.12 17.08
C GLU A 26 -15.70 -24.92 17.80
N ILE A 27 -15.86 -23.77 17.13
CA ILE A 27 -16.32 -22.50 17.74
C ILE A 27 -17.63 -22.67 18.52
N PRO A 28 -18.71 -23.27 17.96
CA PRO A 28 -19.98 -23.37 18.68
C PRO A 28 -19.85 -24.12 20.01
N ALA A 29 -19.15 -25.25 20.01
CA ALA A 29 -18.91 -26.03 21.23
C ALA A 29 -18.03 -25.24 22.21
N LYS A 30 -16.93 -24.66 21.74
CA LYS A 30 -15.95 -23.95 22.58
C LYS A 30 -16.55 -22.73 23.27
N VAL A 31 -17.40 -21.97 22.58
CA VAL A 31 -18.09 -20.80 23.17
C VAL A 31 -19.00 -21.21 24.32
N ILE A 32 -19.65 -22.38 24.23
CA ILE A 32 -20.54 -22.90 25.27
C ILE A 32 -19.73 -23.49 26.44
N THR A 33 -18.70 -24.28 26.16
CA THR A 33 -17.92 -24.97 27.20
C THR A 33 -16.92 -24.07 27.91
N ASN A 34 -16.49 -22.97 27.28
CA ASN A 34 -15.46 -22.06 27.79
C ASN A 34 -15.89 -20.58 27.62
N PRO A 35 -16.93 -20.13 28.34
CA PRO A 35 -17.47 -18.78 28.20
C PRO A 35 -16.45 -17.68 28.54
N GLU A 36 -15.47 -17.97 29.43
CA GLU A 36 -14.38 -17.04 29.73
C GLU A 36 -13.49 -16.76 28.52
N LEU A 37 -13.16 -17.79 27.73
CA LEU A 37 -12.39 -17.63 26.49
C LEU A 37 -13.19 -16.88 25.43
N ALA A 38 -14.49 -17.16 25.33
CA ALA A 38 -15.39 -16.41 24.44
C ALA A 38 -15.42 -14.92 24.81
N LEU A 39 -15.54 -14.59 26.10
CA LEU A 39 -15.52 -13.20 26.57
C LEU A 39 -14.16 -12.54 26.30
N LYS A 40 -13.06 -13.27 26.46
CA LYS A 40 -11.70 -12.78 26.14
C LYS A 40 -11.57 -12.49 24.63
N ALA A 41 -12.12 -13.35 23.79
CA ALA A 41 -12.13 -13.18 22.34
C ALA A 41 -12.98 -11.97 21.91
N ILE A 42 -14.16 -11.78 22.52
CA ILE A 42 -15.03 -10.60 22.29
C ILE A 42 -14.30 -9.30 22.67
N ARG A 43 -13.61 -9.29 23.82
CA ARG A 43 -12.88 -8.10 24.33
C ARG A 43 -11.64 -7.75 23.52
N PHE A 44 -11.08 -8.70 22.77
CA PHE A 44 -9.94 -8.45 21.91
C PHE A 44 -10.33 -7.50 20.76
N ASP A 45 -9.61 -6.39 20.62
CA ASP A 45 -9.88 -5.32 19.63
C ASP A 45 -11.35 -4.86 19.61
N PHE A 46 -11.95 -4.76 20.81
CA PHE A 46 -13.37 -4.51 21.00
C PHE A 46 -13.86 -3.25 20.27
N SER A 47 -13.10 -2.15 20.33
CA SER A 47 -13.44 -0.90 19.66
C SER A 47 -13.54 -1.07 18.14
N SER A 48 -12.58 -1.74 17.52
CA SER A 48 -12.61 -2.00 16.06
C SER A 48 -13.78 -2.90 15.67
N LYS A 49 -14.09 -3.92 16.48
CA LYS A 49 -15.24 -4.81 16.24
C LYS A 49 -16.58 -4.10 16.31
N ILE A 50 -16.77 -3.26 17.34
CA ILE A 50 -17.99 -2.44 17.46
C ILE A 50 -18.07 -1.45 16.31
N LEU A 51 -16.97 -0.76 15.97
CA LEU A 51 -16.93 0.16 14.84
C LEU A 51 -17.31 -0.53 13.53
N TYR A 52 -16.79 -1.74 13.27
CA TYR A 52 -17.16 -2.54 12.11
C TYR A 52 -18.67 -2.82 12.04
N ILE A 53 -19.27 -3.29 13.13
CA ILE A 53 -20.71 -3.55 13.19
C ILE A 53 -21.49 -2.25 12.94
N MET A 54 -21.11 -1.16 13.60
CA MET A 54 -21.74 0.14 13.41
C MET A 54 -21.67 0.60 11.95
N LEU A 55 -20.50 0.51 11.32
CA LEU A 55 -20.31 0.92 9.92
C LEU A 55 -21.06 0.01 8.94
N ASN A 56 -21.27 -1.26 9.26
CA ASN A 56 -22.09 -2.17 8.44
C ASN A 56 -23.59 -1.82 8.50
N LEU A 57 -24.08 -1.40 9.67
CA LEU A 57 -25.51 -1.13 9.88
C LEU A 57 -25.88 0.35 9.64
N ALA A 58 -24.93 1.28 9.80
CA ALA A 58 -25.18 2.72 9.68
C ALA A 58 -25.73 3.17 8.30
N PRO A 59 -25.36 2.58 7.14
CA PRO A 59 -25.97 2.90 5.86
C PRO A 59 -27.49 2.62 5.81
N SER A 60 -27.96 1.67 6.62
CA SER A 60 -29.40 1.41 6.79
C SER A 60 -30.09 2.36 7.79
N CYS A 61 -29.35 3.34 8.34
CA CYS A 61 -29.77 4.15 9.48
C CYS A 61 -30.30 3.29 10.64
N PHE A 62 -29.74 2.09 10.82
CA PHE A 62 -30.16 1.09 11.81
C PHE A 62 -31.62 0.61 11.70
N LEU A 63 -32.29 0.84 10.56
CA LEU A 63 -33.66 0.34 10.30
C LEU A 63 -33.76 -1.18 10.36
N VAL A 64 -32.65 -1.89 10.17
CA VAL A 64 -32.56 -3.34 10.26
C VAL A 64 -33.05 -3.91 11.59
N PHE A 65 -32.97 -3.17 12.69
CA PHE A 65 -33.44 -3.65 14.00
C PHE A 65 -34.96 -3.78 14.09
N LEU A 66 -35.71 -3.14 13.17
CA LEU A 66 -37.16 -3.26 13.08
C LEU A 66 -37.62 -4.51 12.31
N SER A 67 -36.70 -5.22 11.64
CA SER A 67 -36.95 -6.51 11.00
C SER A 67 -35.90 -7.56 11.44
N PRO A 68 -35.92 -7.98 12.73
CA PRO A 68 -34.88 -8.85 13.28
C PRO A 68 -34.85 -10.24 12.63
N LEU A 69 -36.00 -10.75 12.15
CA LEU A 69 -36.06 -12.03 11.46
C LEU A 69 -35.33 -12.01 10.13
N ALA A 70 -35.43 -10.91 9.37
CA ALA A 70 -34.70 -10.72 8.13
C ALA A 70 -33.20 -10.50 8.35
N LEU A 71 -32.81 -9.94 9.52
CA LEU A 71 -31.42 -9.74 9.90
C LEU A 71 -30.75 -11.03 10.42
N LEU A 72 -31.53 -11.99 10.93
CA LEU A 72 -31.06 -13.23 11.57
C LEU A 72 -29.96 -13.96 10.76
N PRO A 73 -30.04 -14.10 9.42
CA PRO A 73 -29.02 -14.83 8.66
C PRO A 73 -27.66 -14.12 8.60
N SER A 74 -27.56 -12.84 9.00
CA SER A 74 -26.28 -12.13 9.15
C SER A 74 -25.51 -12.52 10.42
N LEU A 75 -26.21 -13.05 11.44
CA LEU A 75 -25.63 -13.34 12.75
C LEU A 75 -24.47 -14.34 12.72
N PRO A 76 -24.50 -15.43 11.92
CA PRO A 76 -23.38 -16.37 11.87
C PRO A 76 -22.06 -15.66 11.56
N TRP A 77 -22.02 -14.79 10.55
CA TRP A 77 -20.80 -14.04 10.23
C TRP A 77 -20.46 -13.01 11.31
N LEU A 78 -21.44 -12.27 11.81
CA LEU A 78 -21.18 -11.28 12.87
C LEU A 78 -20.58 -11.95 14.13
N LEU A 79 -21.09 -13.10 14.54
CA LEU A 79 -20.54 -13.89 15.64
C LEU A 79 -19.10 -14.35 15.35
N LEU A 80 -18.87 -14.91 14.17
CA LEU A 80 -17.52 -15.34 13.74
C LEU A 80 -16.53 -14.17 13.69
N SER A 81 -16.96 -12.98 13.25
CA SER A 81 -16.12 -11.78 13.20
C SER A 81 -15.77 -11.25 14.60
N ILE A 82 -16.75 -11.22 15.52
CA ILE A 82 -16.58 -10.75 16.89
C ILE A 82 -15.67 -11.70 17.69
N LEU A 83 -15.75 -13.01 17.43
CA LEU A 83 -14.93 -14.01 18.12
C LEU A 83 -13.52 -14.15 17.54
N SER A 84 -13.25 -13.57 16.38
CA SER A 84 -11.94 -13.70 15.72
C SER A 84 -10.89 -12.75 16.34
N ASN A 85 -9.63 -13.19 16.33
CA ASN A 85 -8.47 -12.34 16.55
C ASN A 85 -7.81 -11.86 15.24
N HIS A 86 -8.46 -12.06 14.10
CA HIS A 86 -7.97 -11.67 12.78
C HIS A 86 -8.69 -10.42 12.28
N LYS A 87 -7.99 -9.28 12.32
CA LYS A 87 -8.53 -7.95 12.00
C LYS A 87 -9.27 -7.85 10.65
N PRO A 88 -8.80 -8.48 9.56
CA PRO A 88 -9.55 -8.51 8.30
C PRO A 88 -11.00 -8.99 8.40
N TYR A 89 -11.37 -9.85 9.36
CA TYR A 89 -12.75 -10.35 9.50
C TYR A 89 -13.74 -9.31 10.04
N TYR A 90 -13.24 -8.28 10.74
CA TYR A 90 -14.03 -7.21 11.33
C TYR A 90 -13.50 -5.84 10.91
N GLN A 91 -13.12 -5.71 9.65
CA GLN A 91 -12.73 -4.44 9.04
C GLN A 91 -13.36 -4.32 7.65
N LEU A 92 -13.81 -3.11 7.29
CA LEU A 92 -14.24 -2.84 5.92
C LEU A 92 -13.05 -2.87 4.95
N GLY A 93 -13.34 -3.18 3.68
CA GLY A 93 -12.36 -3.26 2.60
C GLY A 93 -12.02 -4.68 2.15
N PHE A 94 -12.38 -5.68 2.94
CA PHE A 94 -12.31 -7.08 2.56
C PHE A 94 -13.68 -7.62 2.12
N GLN A 95 -13.65 -8.74 1.41
CA GLN A 95 -14.83 -9.45 0.90
C GLN A 95 -15.79 -9.94 1.99
N TYR A 96 -15.35 -9.98 3.25
CA TYR A 96 -16.11 -10.56 4.38
C TYR A 96 -17.44 -9.87 4.66
N THR A 97 -17.54 -8.57 4.41
CA THR A 97 -18.80 -7.83 4.54
C THR A 97 -19.88 -8.31 3.57
N ALA A 98 -19.50 -8.97 2.46
CA ALA A 98 -20.47 -9.55 1.54
C ALA A 98 -21.34 -10.65 2.19
N PHE A 99 -20.89 -11.27 3.29
CA PHE A 99 -21.68 -12.27 4.02
C PHE A 99 -22.85 -11.70 4.81
N THR A 100 -22.81 -10.41 5.17
CA THR A 100 -23.87 -9.75 5.95
C THR A 100 -24.73 -8.81 5.11
N LEU A 101 -24.16 -8.26 4.04
CA LEU A 101 -24.78 -7.20 3.24
C LEU A 101 -26.18 -7.56 2.68
N PRO A 102 -26.41 -8.74 2.06
CA PRO A 102 -27.74 -9.06 1.51
C PRO A 102 -28.84 -9.05 2.58
N PHE A 103 -28.55 -9.56 3.78
CA PHE A 103 -29.51 -9.66 4.87
C PHE A 103 -29.80 -8.30 5.52
N ILE A 104 -28.77 -7.45 5.63
CA ILE A 104 -28.93 -6.04 6.02
C ILE A 104 -29.84 -5.32 5.02
N SER A 105 -29.63 -5.52 3.72
CA SER A 105 -30.48 -4.93 2.68
C SER A 105 -31.92 -5.43 2.76
N ILE A 106 -32.15 -6.73 2.89
CA ILE A 106 -33.50 -7.32 3.01
C ILE A 106 -34.20 -6.79 4.27
N ALA A 107 -33.54 -6.82 5.42
CA ALA A 107 -34.11 -6.30 6.67
C ALA A 107 -34.48 -4.82 6.56
N THR A 108 -33.66 -4.03 5.86
CA THR A 108 -33.96 -2.61 5.58
C THR A 108 -35.21 -2.46 4.71
N ILE A 109 -35.31 -3.23 3.62
CA ILE A 109 -36.46 -3.20 2.70
C ILE A 109 -37.74 -3.62 3.43
N ASP A 110 -37.70 -4.71 4.20
CA ASP A 110 -38.83 -5.20 4.97
C ASP A 110 -39.32 -4.16 5.98
N THR A 111 -38.39 -3.50 6.68
CA THR A 111 -38.72 -2.38 7.58
C THR A 111 -39.43 -1.25 6.85
N ILE A 112 -38.92 -0.83 5.68
CA ILE A 112 -39.54 0.24 4.89
C ILE A 112 -40.96 -0.17 4.45
N GLN A 113 -41.12 -1.41 3.98
CA GLN A 113 -42.42 -1.94 3.56
C GLN A 113 -43.41 -1.99 4.73
N GLY A 114 -42.96 -2.44 5.91
CA GLY A 114 -43.75 -2.46 7.13
C GLY A 114 -44.19 -1.05 7.54
N ILE A 115 -43.28 -0.09 7.61
CA ILE A 115 -43.61 1.33 7.88
C ILE A 115 -44.63 1.85 6.87
N CYS A 116 -44.44 1.56 5.58
CA CYS A 116 -45.30 2.04 4.51
C CYS A 116 -46.67 1.34 4.46
N SER A 117 -46.81 0.14 5.03
CA SER A 117 -48.08 -0.62 5.07
C SER A 117 -49.10 -0.06 6.08
N THR A 118 -48.64 0.69 7.09
CA THR A 118 -49.51 1.31 8.10
C THR A 118 -50.15 2.61 7.62
N ILE A 119 -49.77 3.08 6.43
CA ILE A 119 -50.14 4.39 5.90
C ILE A 119 -51.21 4.25 4.82
N ASN A 120 -52.34 4.93 5.02
CA ASN A 120 -53.42 5.00 4.05
C ASN A 120 -53.12 6.05 2.98
N GLY A 121 -53.30 5.67 1.70
CA GLY A 121 -53.12 6.54 0.54
C GLY A 121 -51.82 6.29 -0.22
N ARG A 122 -51.94 5.86 -1.49
CA ARG A 122 -50.83 5.47 -2.36
C ARG A 122 -49.80 6.60 -2.57
N SER A 123 -50.28 7.83 -2.73
CA SER A 123 -49.39 9.00 -2.93
C SER A 123 -48.52 9.29 -1.70
N ILE A 124 -49.12 9.25 -0.51
CA ILE A 124 -48.42 9.50 0.76
C ILE A 124 -47.40 8.39 1.03
N LYS A 125 -47.80 7.12 0.84
CA LYS A 125 -46.93 5.95 0.95
C LYS A 125 -45.68 6.07 0.06
N ASN A 126 -45.87 6.41 -1.21
CA ASN A 126 -44.77 6.58 -2.16
C ASN A 126 -43.84 7.72 -1.73
N ASN A 127 -44.39 8.87 -1.33
CA ASN A 127 -43.59 10.02 -0.91
C ASN A 127 -42.71 9.69 0.32
N ILE A 128 -43.24 8.97 1.30
CA ILE A 128 -42.49 8.56 2.50
C ILE A 128 -41.40 7.54 2.16
N SER A 129 -41.73 6.52 1.35
CA SER A 129 -40.75 5.53 0.90
C SER A 129 -39.58 6.20 0.15
N VAL A 130 -39.87 7.15 -0.73
CA VAL A 130 -38.85 7.94 -1.43
C VAL A 130 -38.00 8.75 -0.46
N LYS A 131 -38.61 9.46 0.50
CA LYS A 131 -37.86 10.23 1.51
C LYS A 131 -36.92 9.36 2.33
N ILE A 132 -37.39 8.19 2.81
CA ILE A 132 -36.55 7.24 3.55
C ILE A 132 -35.41 6.76 2.64
N SER A 133 -35.71 6.35 1.41
CA SER A 133 -34.70 5.88 0.46
C SER A 133 -33.63 6.94 0.17
N VAL A 134 -34.03 8.20 0.03
CA VAL A 134 -33.11 9.33 -0.15
C VAL A 134 -32.22 9.51 1.08
N VAL A 135 -32.78 9.45 2.29
CA VAL A 135 -32.00 9.55 3.54
C VAL A 135 -30.97 8.40 3.63
N LEU A 136 -31.37 7.17 3.32
CA LEU A 136 -30.49 6.01 3.31
C LEU A 136 -29.36 6.17 2.29
N LEU A 137 -29.68 6.61 1.07
CA LEU A 137 -28.69 6.87 0.03
C LEU A 137 -27.70 7.95 0.45
N VAL A 138 -28.19 9.10 0.94
CA VAL A 138 -27.33 10.21 1.38
C VAL A 138 -26.45 9.80 2.57
N SER A 139 -27.01 9.08 3.54
CA SER A 139 -26.25 8.52 4.68
C SER A 139 -25.17 7.56 4.21
N GLY A 140 -25.51 6.61 3.33
CA GLY A 140 -24.56 5.66 2.76
C GLY A 140 -23.44 6.33 1.97
N LEU A 141 -23.77 7.31 1.13
CA LEU A 141 -22.78 8.09 0.38
C LEU A 141 -21.87 8.89 1.32
N PHE A 142 -22.43 9.57 2.32
CA PHE A 142 -21.64 10.31 3.31
C PHE A 142 -20.69 9.39 4.08
N LEU A 143 -21.18 8.24 4.57
CA LEU A 143 -20.36 7.25 5.24
C LEU A 143 -19.27 6.68 4.33
N SER A 144 -19.55 6.47 3.04
CA SER A 144 -18.57 5.95 2.09
C SER A 144 -17.35 6.86 1.94
N ILE A 145 -17.49 8.18 2.12
CA ILE A 145 -16.37 9.13 2.09
C ILE A 145 -15.36 8.84 3.21
N PHE A 146 -15.80 8.36 4.37
CA PHE A 146 -14.91 8.14 5.53
C PHE A 146 -14.58 6.67 5.77
N ALA A 147 -15.51 5.77 5.44
CA ALA A 147 -15.40 4.35 5.77
C ALA A 147 -14.93 3.49 4.60
N SER A 148 -15.11 3.96 3.35
CA SER A 148 -14.66 3.21 2.18
C SER A 148 -13.14 3.34 2.01
N PRO A 149 -12.42 2.23 1.85
CA PRO A 149 -11.01 2.28 1.50
C PRO A 149 -10.77 2.82 0.08
N LEU A 150 -11.81 2.91 -0.74
CA LEU A 150 -11.78 3.53 -2.08
C LEU A 150 -12.16 5.02 -2.06
N SER A 151 -12.35 5.60 -0.88
CA SER A 151 -12.58 7.03 -0.76
C SER A 151 -11.37 7.82 -1.24
N PHE A 152 -11.61 8.97 -1.86
CA PHE A 152 -10.59 9.95 -2.22
C PHE A 152 -9.82 10.52 -1.01
N LEU A 153 -10.32 10.30 0.22
CA LEU A 153 -9.61 10.65 1.45
C LEU A 153 -8.47 9.69 1.77
N HIS A 154 -8.53 8.44 1.26
CA HIS A 154 -7.54 7.41 1.52
C HIS A 154 -6.56 7.27 0.36
N LYS A 155 -5.30 7.00 0.69
CA LYS A 155 -4.21 6.75 -0.24
C LYS A 155 -3.71 5.32 -0.11
N PRO A 156 -3.12 4.76 -1.19
CA PRO A 156 -2.32 3.55 -1.07
C PRO A 156 -1.31 3.68 0.08
N GLY A 157 -1.28 2.69 0.97
CA GLY A 157 -0.44 2.64 2.16
C GLY A 157 -1.13 3.05 3.47
N ASP A 158 -2.28 3.74 3.44
CA ASP A 158 -3.00 4.17 4.65
C ASP A 158 -3.49 2.97 5.48
N PHE A 159 -3.73 1.84 4.81
CA PHE A 159 -4.20 0.62 5.44
C PHE A 159 -3.12 -0.46 5.42
N ARG A 160 -2.78 -0.96 6.61
CA ARG A 160 -1.75 -1.99 6.79
C ARG A 160 -2.01 -3.27 5.99
N TYR A 161 -3.28 -3.68 5.86
CA TYR A 161 -3.65 -4.98 5.28
C TYR A 161 -4.09 -4.94 3.82
N PHE A 162 -4.25 -3.75 3.23
CA PHE A 162 -4.58 -3.57 1.83
C PHE A 162 -3.89 -2.31 1.30
N ARG A 163 -2.56 -2.41 1.22
CA ARG A 163 -1.68 -1.28 0.90
C ARG A 163 -2.00 -0.66 -0.46
N ASP A 164 -2.59 -1.41 -1.37
CA ASP A 164 -2.86 -0.94 -2.73
C ASP A 164 -4.22 -0.25 -2.90
N TYR A 165 -5.06 -0.21 -1.84
CA TYR A 165 -6.35 0.46 -1.91
C TYR A 165 -6.19 1.97 -1.73
N GLY A 166 -6.98 2.71 -2.50
CA GLY A 166 -6.97 4.15 -2.59
C GLY A 166 -6.91 4.56 -4.05
N VAL A 167 -7.04 5.85 -4.32
CA VAL A 167 -6.88 6.36 -5.69
C VAL A 167 -5.38 6.49 -5.97
N SER A 168 -4.83 5.59 -6.78
CA SER A 168 -3.44 5.69 -7.23
C SER A 168 -3.29 6.78 -8.30
N PHE A 169 -2.13 7.42 -8.33
CA PHE A 169 -1.80 8.43 -9.34
C PHE A 169 -0.53 7.99 -10.07
N PRO A 170 -0.57 7.77 -11.40
CA PRO A 170 0.60 7.36 -12.15
C PRO A 170 1.79 8.30 -11.92
N SER A 171 2.96 7.78 -11.62
CA SER A 171 4.20 8.51 -11.42
C SER A 171 5.22 8.25 -12.53
N ASP A 172 6.36 8.94 -12.47
CA ASP A 172 7.46 8.68 -13.42
C ASP A 172 7.89 7.21 -13.36
N LEU A 173 7.92 6.62 -12.15
CA LEU A 173 8.24 5.21 -11.95
C LEU A 173 7.33 4.29 -12.77
N ASP A 174 6.00 4.49 -12.71
CA ASP A 174 5.04 3.67 -13.47
C ASP A 174 5.33 3.72 -14.97
N HIS A 175 5.55 4.93 -15.51
CA HIS A 175 5.87 5.11 -16.92
C HIS A 175 7.20 4.45 -17.31
N LYS A 176 8.20 4.48 -16.43
CA LYS A 176 9.51 3.87 -16.65
C LYS A 176 9.42 2.35 -16.64
N VAL A 177 8.70 1.77 -15.67
CA VAL A 177 8.44 0.33 -15.62
C VAL A 177 7.69 -0.11 -16.88
N MET A 178 6.64 0.59 -17.29
CA MET A 178 5.91 0.25 -18.52
C MET A 178 6.80 0.28 -19.76
N LYS A 179 7.63 1.32 -19.93
CA LYS A 179 8.61 1.39 -21.04
C LYS A 179 9.63 0.26 -21.00
N ILE A 180 10.07 -0.16 -19.81
CA ILE A 180 10.98 -1.29 -19.65
C ILE A 180 10.31 -2.58 -20.12
N LEU A 181 9.05 -2.81 -19.72
CA LEU A 181 8.29 -4.00 -20.11
C LEU A 181 8.06 -4.06 -21.64
N GLU A 182 7.85 -2.92 -22.30
CA GLU A 182 7.73 -2.83 -23.76
C GLU A 182 9.00 -3.27 -24.52
N THR A 183 10.17 -3.27 -23.86
CA THR A 183 11.43 -3.75 -24.48
C THR A 183 11.63 -5.26 -24.37
N ILE A 184 10.83 -5.93 -23.55
CA ILE A 184 10.88 -7.39 -23.39
C ILE A 184 10.12 -8.02 -24.56
N PRO A 185 10.72 -8.98 -25.30
CA PRO A 185 10.03 -9.69 -26.37
C PRO A 185 8.77 -10.40 -25.87
N SER A 186 7.70 -10.37 -26.66
CA SER A 186 6.39 -10.95 -26.31
C SER A 186 6.36 -12.48 -26.28
N ASP A 187 7.44 -13.13 -26.71
CA ASP A 187 7.63 -14.58 -26.66
C ASP A 187 8.60 -15.01 -25.56
N ALA A 188 9.18 -14.06 -24.82
CA ALA A 188 10.17 -14.32 -23.79
C ALA A 188 9.55 -14.92 -22.52
N VAL A 189 10.25 -15.87 -21.90
CA VAL A 189 9.84 -16.42 -20.60
C VAL A 189 10.29 -15.47 -19.49
N VAL A 190 9.33 -14.87 -18.78
CA VAL A 190 9.62 -13.81 -17.80
C VAL A 190 9.08 -14.17 -16.43
N ILE A 191 9.85 -13.88 -15.38
CA ILE A 191 9.35 -13.90 -14.00
C ILE A 191 9.45 -12.53 -13.34
N THR A 192 8.41 -12.16 -12.59
CA THR A 192 8.33 -10.85 -11.94
C THR A 192 7.56 -10.88 -10.60
N THR A 193 7.42 -9.70 -9.98
CA THR A 193 6.68 -9.48 -8.72
C THR A 193 5.17 -9.40 -8.98
N SER A 194 4.36 -9.56 -7.94
CA SER A 194 2.89 -9.49 -8.01
C SER A 194 2.36 -8.14 -8.47
N THR A 195 3.18 -7.09 -8.34
CA THR A 195 2.88 -5.71 -8.71
C THR A 195 3.22 -5.37 -10.17
N ILE A 196 4.22 -6.03 -10.77
CA ILE A 196 4.53 -5.89 -12.20
C ILE A 196 3.71 -6.86 -13.06
N PHE A 197 3.45 -8.07 -12.55
CA PHE A 197 2.79 -9.14 -13.29
C PHE A 197 1.49 -8.74 -14.01
N PRO A 198 0.57 -7.94 -13.43
CA PRO A 198 -0.66 -7.55 -14.11
C PRO A 198 -0.43 -6.91 -15.49
N HIS A 199 0.68 -6.19 -15.67
CA HIS A 199 1.04 -5.51 -16.91
C HIS A 199 1.50 -6.45 -18.03
N ILE A 200 1.93 -7.67 -17.70
CA ILE A 200 2.36 -8.69 -18.65
C ILE A 200 1.52 -9.97 -18.57
N SER A 201 0.43 -9.95 -17.80
CA SER A 201 -0.41 -11.12 -17.51
C SER A 201 -1.15 -11.69 -18.74
N THR A 202 -1.16 -10.96 -19.84
CA THR A 202 -1.69 -11.44 -21.13
C THR A 202 -0.75 -12.39 -21.85
N ASP A 203 0.53 -12.42 -21.47
CA ASP A 203 1.53 -13.33 -22.02
C ASP A 203 1.49 -14.68 -21.27
N ILE A 204 1.37 -15.77 -22.02
CA ILE A 204 1.37 -17.14 -21.47
C ILE A 204 2.74 -17.53 -20.88
N ASN A 205 3.80 -16.83 -21.29
CA ASN A 205 5.16 -17.03 -20.81
C ASN A 205 5.51 -16.11 -19.62
N ALA A 206 4.55 -15.33 -19.11
CA ALA A 206 4.72 -14.53 -17.91
C ALA A 206 4.44 -15.34 -16.63
N TYR A 207 5.36 -15.25 -15.68
CA TYR A 207 5.30 -15.90 -14.37
C TYR A 207 5.43 -14.86 -13.25
N VAL A 208 4.86 -15.20 -12.10
CA VAL A 208 4.87 -14.38 -10.91
C VAL A 208 5.26 -15.21 -9.69
N ILE A 209 6.04 -14.63 -8.79
CA ILE A 209 6.29 -15.29 -7.51
C ILE A 209 5.01 -15.32 -6.66
N PRO A 210 4.76 -16.39 -5.90
CA PRO A 210 3.60 -16.46 -5.02
C PRO A 210 3.68 -15.37 -3.94
N PRO A 211 2.55 -14.85 -3.46
CA PRO A 211 2.53 -13.87 -2.37
C PRO A 211 3.23 -14.44 -1.13
N ILE A 212 4.08 -13.62 -0.51
CA ILE A 212 4.91 -14.02 0.64
C ILE A 212 4.03 -14.35 1.85
N ASP A 213 2.92 -13.63 2.01
CA ASP A 213 1.98 -13.76 3.13
C ASP A 213 0.99 -14.94 2.96
N THR A 214 1.36 -15.94 2.17
CA THR A 214 0.58 -17.16 2.01
C THR A 214 0.32 -17.88 3.34
N PRO A 215 -0.89 -18.41 3.59
CA PRO A 215 -1.20 -19.14 4.82
C PRO A 215 -0.43 -20.48 4.91
N SER A 216 0.10 -21.01 3.81
CA SER A 216 0.86 -22.26 3.80
C SER A 216 2.29 -22.06 3.30
N ARG A 217 3.23 -21.98 4.24
CA ARG A 217 4.67 -21.95 3.97
C ARG A 217 5.12 -23.14 3.11
N ARG A 218 4.52 -24.32 3.32
CA ARG A 218 4.82 -25.54 2.55
C ARG A 218 4.41 -25.37 1.08
N LEU A 219 3.22 -24.85 0.80
CA LEU A 219 2.77 -24.59 -0.57
C LEU A 219 3.61 -23.53 -1.25
N PHE A 220 3.95 -22.45 -0.54
CA PHE A 220 4.85 -21.41 -1.04
C PHE A 220 6.22 -21.97 -1.42
N GLN A 221 6.84 -22.75 -0.55
CA GLN A 221 8.11 -23.41 -0.85
C GLN A 221 7.98 -24.39 -2.03
N GLY A 222 6.86 -25.11 -2.14
CA GLY A 222 6.58 -25.98 -3.29
C GLY A 222 6.50 -25.21 -4.61
N ASN A 223 5.72 -24.14 -4.65
CA ASN A 223 5.59 -23.26 -5.81
C ASN A 223 6.93 -22.63 -6.19
N LEU A 224 7.67 -22.14 -5.20
CA LEU A 224 8.99 -21.53 -5.42
C LEU A 224 10.00 -22.54 -5.98
N ARG A 225 9.98 -23.80 -5.54
CA ARG A 225 10.78 -24.89 -6.13
C ARG A 225 10.40 -25.16 -7.58
N TYR A 226 9.10 -25.17 -7.89
CA TYR A 226 8.62 -25.32 -9.26
C TYR A 226 9.13 -24.18 -10.16
N LEU A 227 8.95 -22.93 -9.72
CA LEU A 227 9.39 -21.75 -10.47
C LEU A 227 10.91 -21.76 -10.68
N LYS A 228 11.70 -22.18 -9.68
CA LYS A 228 13.17 -22.29 -9.80
C LYS A 228 13.65 -23.26 -10.88
N ASN A 229 12.81 -24.19 -11.33
CA ASN A 229 13.13 -25.16 -12.38
C ASN A 229 12.75 -24.68 -13.80
N ILE A 230 12.13 -23.50 -13.91
CA ILE A 230 11.80 -22.90 -15.20
C ILE A 230 13.01 -22.10 -15.68
N ASP A 231 13.23 -22.16 -16.99
CA ASP A 231 14.31 -21.45 -17.65
C ASP A 231 13.78 -20.09 -18.16
N TYR A 232 14.12 -19.02 -17.46
CA TYR A 232 13.63 -17.68 -17.77
C TYR A 232 14.60 -16.94 -18.70
N ASP A 233 14.06 -16.20 -19.65
CA ASP A 233 14.82 -15.27 -20.48
C ASP A 233 15.06 -13.94 -19.74
N TYR A 234 14.06 -13.50 -18.97
CA TYR A 234 14.11 -12.25 -18.21
C TYR A 234 13.60 -12.40 -16.77
N ILE A 235 14.23 -11.67 -15.86
CA ILE A 235 13.79 -11.50 -14.47
C ILE A 235 13.68 -9.99 -14.21
N CYS A 236 12.49 -9.52 -13.86
CA CYS A 236 12.22 -8.09 -13.68
C CYS A 236 11.58 -7.83 -12.32
N TYR A 237 12.11 -6.85 -11.57
CA TYR A 237 11.50 -6.43 -10.30
C TYR A 237 11.84 -5.00 -9.92
N THR A 238 11.04 -4.47 -9.00
CA THR A 238 11.16 -3.12 -8.45
C THR A 238 11.12 -3.15 -6.92
N TYR A 239 11.95 -2.31 -6.30
CA TYR A 239 12.03 -2.16 -4.85
C TYR A 239 11.02 -1.18 -4.26
N PHE A 240 10.28 -0.46 -5.11
CA PHE A 240 9.33 0.57 -4.67
C PHE A 240 8.00 0.00 -4.17
N TRP A 241 7.52 -1.09 -4.77
CA TRP A 241 6.18 -1.62 -4.49
C TRP A 241 6.21 -2.75 -3.48
N ASP A 242 7.08 -3.75 -3.69
CA ASP A 242 7.32 -4.81 -2.69
C ASP A 242 8.79 -5.23 -2.66
N LYS A 243 9.50 -4.71 -1.66
CA LYS A 243 10.91 -5.03 -1.42
C LYS A 243 11.14 -6.49 -1.04
N SER A 244 10.20 -7.13 -0.35
CA SER A 244 10.37 -8.52 0.09
C SER A 244 10.29 -9.46 -1.11
N GLU A 245 9.37 -9.19 -2.02
CA GLU A 245 9.22 -9.91 -3.28
C GLU A 245 10.44 -9.70 -4.20
N ALA A 246 10.90 -8.45 -4.34
CA ALA A 246 12.12 -8.14 -5.09
C ALA A 246 13.37 -8.86 -4.51
N ASN A 247 13.49 -8.92 -3.17
CA ASN A 247 14.58 -9.64 -2.52
C ASN A 247 14.53 -11.15 -2.81
N ILE A 248 13.34 -11.76 -2.81
CA ILE A 248 13.21 -13.18 -3.18
C ILE A 248 13.64 -13.40 -4.61
N LEU A 249 13.16 -12.60 -5.56
CA LEU A 249 13.59 -12.72 -6.96
C LEU A 249 15.10 -12.60 -7.10
N TYR A 250 15.72 -11.62 -6.45
CA TYR A 250 17.16 -11.49 -6.44
C TYR A 250 17.85 -12.71 -5.83
N ASP A 251 17.56 -13.06 -4.57
CA ASP A 251 18.28 -14.10 -3.84
C ASP A 251 18.10 -15.50 -4.44
N ASP A 252 16.93 -15.81 -4.99
CA ASP A 252 16.58 -17.14 -5.47
C ASP A 252 16.78 -17.37 -6.97
N PHE A 253 16.69 -16.31 -7.77
CA PHE A 253 16.72 -16.40 -9.23
C PHE A 253 17.96 -15.77 -9.86
N VAL A 254 18.59 -14.80 -9.21
CA VAL A 254 19.71 -14.04 -9.78
C VAL A 254 21.03 -14.29 -9.04
N LYS A 255 21.03 -14.13 -7.72
CA LYS A 255 22.23 -14.16 -6.89
C LYS A 255 22.94 -15.51 -7.01
N ASN A 256 24.26 -15.46 -7.19
CA ASN A 256 25.13 -16.62 -7.41
C ASN A 256 24.79 -17.42 -8.70
N LYS A 257 23.96 -16.88 -9.60
CA LYS A 257 23.69 -17.50 -10.92
C LYS A 257 24.35 -16.66 -12.01
N GLU A 258 25.49 -17.12 -12.51
CA GLU A 258 26.25 -16.42 -13.56
C GLU A 258 25.56 -16.42 -14.94
N ILE A 259 24.42 -17.10 -15.08
CA ILE A 259 23.65 -17.18 -16.33
C ILE A 259 22.84 -15.91 -16.62
N TYR A 260 22.63 -15.03 -15.64
CA TYR A 260 21.84 -13.81 -15.79
C TYR A 260 22.73 -12.57 -15.68
N GLY A 261 22.75 -11.76 -16.73
CA GLY A 261 23.41 -10.45 -16.72
C GLY A 261 22.41 -9.32 -16.47
N LEU A 262 22.84 -8.28 -15.77
CA LEU A 262 22.05 -7.07 -15.56
C LEU A 262 21.87 -6.34 -16.90
N PHE A 263 20.65 -6.36 -17.42
CA PHE A 263 20.29 -5.79 -18.72
C PHE A 263 19.87 -4.33 -18.62
N MET A 264 19.07 -3.99 -17.61
CA MET A 264 18.71 -2.62 -17.28
C MET A 264 18.83 -2.39 -15.78
N MET A 265 19.23 -1.19 -15.41
CA MET A 265 19.28 -0.75 -14.02
C MET A 265 18.74 0.67 -13.88
N GLY A 266 17.94 0.87 -12.85
CA GLY A 266 17.60 2.18 -12.32
C GLY A 266 17.68 2.16 -10.80
N PRO A 267 17.62 3.32 -10.14
CA PRO A 267 17.40 3.38 -8.69
C PRO A 267 16.19 2.51 -8.32
N GLY A 268 16.40 1.40 -7.61
CA GLY A 268 15.32 0.50 -7.21
C GLY A 268 14.67 -0.33 -8.32
N ILE A 269 15.21 -0.35 -9.54
CA ILE A 269 14.68 -1.18 -10.65
C ILE A 269 15.79 -2.05 -11.22
N GLU A 270 15.51 -3.34 -11.39
CA GLU A 270 16.47 -4.28 -11.94
C GLU A 270 15.80 -5.19 -12.97
N VAL A 271 16.43 -5.29 -14.14
CA VAL A 271 16.07 -6.26 -15.17
C VAL A 271 17.28 -7.08 -15.51
N TYR A 272 17.17 -8.38 -15.34
CA TYR A 272 18.19 -9.34 -15.71
C TYR A 272 17.76 -10.07 -16.98
N LYS A 273 18.72 -10.29 -17.87
CA LYS A 273 18.55 -11.05 -19.11
C LYS A 273 19.50 -12.23 -19.13
N LYS A 274 18.99 -13.39 -19.51
CA LYS A 274 19.78 -14.61 -19.65
C LYS A 274 20.88 -14.44 -20.71
N GLY A 275 22.09 -14.88 -20.38
CA GLY A 275 23.27 -14.82 -21.24
C GLY A 275 23.77 -13.41 -21.56
N TYR A 276 23.21 -12.37 -20.94
CA TYR A 276 23.61 -11.00 -21.20
C TYR A 276 24.99 -10.69 -20.61
N LYS A 277 25.86 -10.07 -21.41
CA LYS A 277 27.24 -9.70 -21.01
C LYS A 277 27.58 -8.23 -21.26
N GLY A 278 26.60 -7.45 -21.74
CA GLY A 278 26.79 -6.04 -22.05
C GLY A 278 26.73 -5.15 -20.80
N SER A 279 26.97 -3.86 -21.01
CA SER A 279 26.74 -2.85 -19.97
C SER A 279 25.24 -2.55 -19.84
N PRO A 280 24.70 -2.48 -18.62
CA PRO A 280 23.27 -2.29 -18.42
C PRO A 280 22.81 -0.92 -18.94
N ILE A 281 21.59 -0.89 -19.49
CA ILE A 281 20.91 0.37 -19.81
C ILE A 281 20.55 1.08 -18.50
N LYS A 282 21.00 2.32 -18.36
CA LYS A 282 20.84 3.14 -17.16
C LYS A 282 19.57 3.97 -17.28
N VAL A 283 18.66 3.80 -16.32
CA VAL A 283 17.34 4.43 -16.30
C VAL A 283 17.29 5.43 -15.15
N PRO A 284 17.25 6.76 -15.41
CA PRO A 284 17.04 7.74 -14.36
C PRO A 284 15.59 7.69 -13.88
N ILE A 285 15.42 7.87 -12.57
CA ILE A 285 14.12 7.83 -11.89
C ILE A 285 13.90 9.12 -11.11
N ARG A 286 12.70 9.68 -11.24
CA ARG A 286 12.26 10.85 -10.49
C ARG A 286 11.34 10.47 -9.35
N LEU A 287 11.70 10.87 -8.14
CA LEU A 287 10.95 10.67 -6.90
C LEU A 287 10.26 11.96 -6.49
N SER A 288 8.95 11.93 -6.39
CA SER A 288 8.10 13.07 -6.04
C SER A 288 7.42 12.83 -4.69
N TYR A 289 6.41 13.64 -4.37
CA TYR A 289 5.50 13.40 -3.24
C TYR A 289 4.80 12.02 -3.27
N LYS A 290 4.84 11.30 -4.40
CA LYS A 290 4.24 9.97 -4.56
C LYS A 290 5.12 8.85 -4.01
N GLU A 291 6.44 9.00 -4.13
CA GLU A 291 7.42 7.99 -3.70
C GLU A 291 8.07 8.35 -2.35
N LEU A 292 8.14 9.63 -2.01
CA LEU A 292 8.79 10.13 -0.81
C LEU A 292 7.80 10.25 0.34
N VAL A 293 8.26 9.92 1.55
CA VAL A 293 7.47 10.04 2.77
C VAL A 293 7.62 11.45 3.34
N THR A 294 6.50 12.09 3.63
CA THR A 294 6.47 13.40 4.30
C THR A 294 6.70 13.26 5.79
N ALA A 295 7.60 14.07 6.36
CA ALA A 295 7.84 14.16 7.80
C ALA A 295 7.10 15.38 8.40
N ASP A 296 7.79 16.45 8.77
CA ASP A 296 7.19 17.68 9.33
C ASP A 296 6.52 18.58 8.26
N SER A 297 6.24 18.02 7.08
CA SER A 297 5.80 18.72 5.86
C SER A 297 4.36 18.39 5.48
N VAL A 298 3.81 19.17 4.56
CA VAL A 298 2.50 18.95 3.95
C VAL A 298 2.62 18.84 2.44
N ILE A 299 1.71 18.12 1.80
CA ILE A 299 1.60 18.07 0.33
C ILE A 299 0.65 19.18 -0.12
N VAL A 300 1.09 20.03 -1.04
CA VAL A 300 0.28 21.13 -1.59
C VAL A 300 0.34 21.16 -3.12
N ASP A 301 -0.73 21.66 -3.75
CA ASP A 301 -0.76 21.91 -5.18
C ASP A 301 0.17 23.07 -5.55
N ASP A 302 0.94 22.89 -6.62
CA ASP A 302 1.78 23.93 -7.20
C ASP A 302 1.82 23.74 -8.72
N PRO A 303 1.00 24.49 -9.48
CA PRO A 303 0.95 24.38 -10.95
C PRO A 303 2.27 24.73 -11.66
N LEU A 304 3.21 25.38 -10.97
CA LEU A 304 4.55 25.70 -11.50
C LEU A 304 5.58 24.61 -11.17
N SER A 305 5.19 23.57 -10.42
CA SER A 305 6.00 22.36 -10.24
C SER A 305 5.80 21.41 -11.42
N GLU A 306 6.80 20.60 -11.71
CA GLU A 306 6.70 19.57 -12.73
C GLU A 306 5.88 18.37 -12.23
N SER A 307 5.84 18.14 -10.92
CA SER A 307 5.05 17.06 -10.32
C SER A 307 3.58 17.43 -10.07
N GLY A 308 3.19 18.70 -10.31
CA GLY A 308 1.86 19.26 -10.03
C GLY A 308 1.54 19.49 -8.55
N LYS A 309 2.11 18.68 -7.66
CA LYS A 309 2.10 18.86 -6.21
C LYS A 309 3.53 18.78 -5.66
N ILE A 310 3.75 19.44 -4.53
CA ILE A 310 5.05 19.57 -3.89
C ILE A 310 4.99 19.15 -2.42
N ILE A 311 6.13 18.76 -1.87
CA ILE A 311 6.32 18.62 -0.42
C ILE A 311 6.74 19.99 0.11
N MET A 312 5.95 20.57 1.01
CA MET A 312 6.17 21.90 1.56
C MET A 312 6.34 21.85 3.08
N LEU A 313 7.44 22.42 3.56
CA LEU A 313 7.70 22.70 4.96
C LEU A 313 7.34 24.14 5.26
N LYS A 314 6.44 24.38 6.22
CA LYS A 314 6.13 25.73 6.70
C LYS A 314 7.09 26.16 7.82
N PRO A 315 7.32 27.46 8.05
CA PRO A 315 8.10 27.97 9.18
C PRO A 315 7.61 27.41 10.53
N SER A 316 8.55 27.09 11.43
CA SER A 316 8.29 26.58 12.77
C SER A 316 9.50 26.82 13.68
N PRO A 317 9.30 27.11 14.98
CA PRO A 317 10.40 27.20 15.95
C PRO A 317 11.03 25.84 16.30
N LYS A 318 10.45 24.71 15.86
CA LYS A 318 11.00 23.38 16.09
C LYS A 318 12.35 23.24 15.36
N ALA A 319 13.41 22.92 16.11
CA ALA A 319 14.74 22.64 15.55
C ALA A 319 14.85 21.20 15.01
N GLY A 320 15.84 20.93 14.16
CA GLY A 320 16.19 19.58 13.69
C GLY A 320 15.08 18.90 12.86
N ARG A 321 14.30 19.67 12.11
CA ARG A 321 13.13 19.16 11.39
C ARG A 321 13.52 18.32 10.19
N TYR A 322 12.77 17.24 10.01
CA TYR A 322 12.84 16.38 8.84
C TYR A 322 11.75 16.83 7.88
N MET A 323 12.10 17.10 6.63
CA MET A 323 11.16 17.55 5.62
C MET A 323 10.58 16.37 4.85
N TRP A 324 11.45 15.50 4.33
CA TRP A 324 11.08 14.26 3.64
C TRP A 324 12.16 13.20 3.83
N TYR A 325 11.80 11.94 3.57
CA TYR A 325 12.71 10.80 3.56
C TYR A 325 12.15 9.66 2.67
N GLY A 326 12.82 8.51 2.64
CA GLY A 326 12.49 7.39 1.74
C GLY A 326 13.23 7.47 0.41
N PRO A 327 12.97 6.57 -0.54
CA PRO A 327 11.91 5.56 -0.57
C PRO A 327 12.34 4.18 -0.02
N TYR A 328 13.52 4.04 0.61
CA TYR A 328 14.05 2.77 1.13
C TYR A 328 14.37 1.72 0.06
N ILE A 329 14.87 2.18 -1.10
CA ILE A 329 15.19 1.33 -2.25
C ILE A 329 16.56 0.66 -2.12
N THR A 330 16.80 -0.34 -2.96
CA THR A 330 18.13 -0.92 -3.14
C THR A 330 18.82 -0.21 -4.31
N LEU A 331 20.08 0.19 -4.10
CA LEU A 331 20.96 0.67 -5.16
C LEU A 331 22.04 -0.37 -5.47
N LEU A 332 22.39 -0.47 -6.74
CA LEU A 332 23.47 -1.31 -7.24
C LEU A 332 24.81 -0.55 -7.20
N PRO A 333 25.95 -1.27 -7.27
CA PRO A 333 27.25 -0.62 -7.42
C PRO A 333 27.29 0.29 -8.65
N GLY A 334 27.80 1.50 -8.48
CA GLY A 334 27.86 2.49 -9.54
C GLY A 334 28.01 3.92 -9.02
N ASN A 335 28.20 4.84 -9.95
CA ASN A 335 28.21 6.27 -9.68
C ASN A 335 26.83 6.85 -9.98
N TYR A 336 26.40 7.78 -9.14
CA TYR A 336 25.08 8.37 -9.22
C TYR A 336 25.14 9.87 -8.98
N THR A 337 24.09 10.57 -9.42
CA THR A 337 23.82 11.95 -8.99
C THR A 337 22.38 12.05 -8.56
N ALA A 338 22.13 12.59 -7.37
CA ALA A 338 20.81 12.97 -6.89
C ALA A 338 20.61 14.48 -7.10
N ASN A 339 19.62 14.84 -7.92
CA ASN A 339 19.24 16.20 -8.24
C ASN A 339 17.98 16.58 -7.44
N PHE A 340 18.13 17.48 -6.49
CA PHE A 340 17.04 17.96 -5.64
C PHE A 340 16.51 19.28 -6.17
N ARG A 341 15.25 19.30 -6.62
CA ARG A 341 14.60 20.51 -7.14
C ARG A 341 13.83 21.23 -6.04
N ILE A 342 14.40 22.33 -5.55
CA ILE A 342 13.98 23.03 -4.33
C ILE A 342 13.63 24.49 -4.62
N LYS A 343 12.64 25.02 -3.90
CA LYS A 343 12.23 26.43 -3.91
C LYS A 343 12.05 26.92 -2.48
N ILE A 344 12.39 28.19 -2.22
CA ILE A 344 12.22 28.84 -0.91
C ILE A 344 11.46 30.16 -1.04
N ASP A 345 10.82 30.63 0.03
CA ASP A 345 9.99 31.84 0.05
C ASP A 345 10.77 33.14 0.28
N ASN A 346 11.95 33.08 0.87
CA ASN A 346 12.86 34.23 1.02
C ASN A 346 14.33 33.77 0.91
N LEU A 347 15.28 34.71 0.83
CA LEU A 347 16.72 34.42 0.76
C LEU A 347 17.34 34.59 2.16
N PRO A 348 17.61 33.51 2.91
CA PRO A 348 18.30 33.63 4.20
C PRO A 348 19.80 33.83 4.01
N GLU A 349 20.47 34.35 5.04
CA GLU A 349 21.94 34.48 5.01
C GLU A 349 22.67 33.17 5.30
N GLY A 350 22.00 32.18 5.90
CA GLY A 350 22.60 30.94 6.39
C GLY A 350 22.07 29.67 5.72
N LYS A 351 22.26 28.54 6.42
CA LYS A 351 21.80 27.21 6.01
C LYS A 351 20.28 27.18 5.80
N VAL A 352 19.86 26.56 4.71
CA VAL A 352 18.46 26.32 4.34
C VAL A 352 18.04 24.91 4.75
N ILE A 353 18.80 23.90 4.31
CA ILE A 353 18.51 22.48 4.53
C ILE A 353 19.77 21.65 4.31
N LYS A 354 19.90 20.50 4.99
CA LYS A 354 20.88 19.47 4.66
C LYS A 354 20.21 18.40 3.80
N LEU A 355 20.76 18.18 2.61
CA LEU A 355 20.39 17.10 1.70
C LEU A 355 21.30 15.91 1.93
N GLU A 356 20.77 14.71 1.83
CA GLU A 356 21.51 13.52 2.21
C GLU A 356 21.08 12.28 1.45
N VAL A 357 22.06 11.42 1.16
CA VAL A 357 21.87 10.03 0.75
C VAL A 357 22.29 9.16 1.92
N TRP A 358 21.38 8.33 2.41
CA TRP A 358 21.59 7.54 3.63
C TRP A 358 21.16 6.10 3.43
N SER A 359 21.94 5.15 3.94
CA SER A 359 21.53 3.75 4.06
C SER A 359 20.98 3.49 5.46
N ASN A 360 19.73 3.07 5.57
CA ASN A 360 19.14 2.60 6.83
C ASN A 360 19.22 1.07 6.99
N SER A 361 20.15 0.43 6.26
CA SER A 361 20.37 -1.02 6.35
C SER A 361 20.65 -1.45 7.79
N LEU A 362 20.10 -2.62 8.18
CA LEU A 362 20.31 -3.20 9.50
C LEU A 362 21.78 -3.56 9.77
N ARG A 363 22.59 -3.76 8.71
CA ARG A 363 24.00 -4.12 8.83
C ARG A 363 24.88 -2.91 9.08
N GLU A 364 24.64 -1.82 8.34
CA GLU A 364 25.40 -0.58 8.43
C GLU A 364 24.48 0.60 8.14
N ARG A 365 24.12 1.34 9.19
CA ARG A 365 23.47 2.64 9.07
C ARG A 365 24.54 3.68 8.80
N ALA A 366 24.54 4.25 7.61
CA ALA A 366 25.63 5.11 7.17
C ALA A 366 25.15 6.27 6.29
N GLU A 367 25.78 7.43 6.50
CA GLU A 367 25.73 8.55 5.55
C GLU A 367 26.59 8.16 4.34
N ILE A 368 25.96 8.12 3.16
CA ILE A 368 26.63 7.83 1.90
C ILE A 368 27.19 9.14 1.32
N ALA A 369 26.38 10.20 1.35
CA ALA A 369 26.76 11.53 0.93
C ALA A 369 25.84 12.59 1.56
N SER A 370 26.35 13.80 1.75
CA SER A 370 25.54 14.93 2.20
C SER A 370 25.95 16.24 1.54
N TYR A 371 25.00 17.18 1.52
CA TYR A 371 25.17 18.51 0.96
C TYR A 371 24.37 19.53 1.77
N GLU A 372 25.05 20.54 2.32
CA GLU A 372 24.39 21.64 3.01
C GLU A 372 24.06 22.76 2.04
N VAL A 373 22.77 23.00 1.82
CA VAL A 373 22.29 24.07 0.96
C VAL A 373 22.24 25.37 1.76
N ASN A 374 22.87 26.43 1.27
CA ASN A 374 22.86 27.77 1.84
C ASN A 374 21.99 28.73 1.04
N GLY A 375 21.42 29.74 1.71
CA GLY A 375 20.53 30.71 1.06
C GLY A 375 21.18 31.50 -0.06
N ARG A 376 22.51 31.70 -0.01
CA ARG A 376 23.29 32.40 -1.05
C ARG A 376 23.37 31.63 -2.38
N GLU A 377 23.07 30.34 -2.37
CA GLU A 377 23.06 29.51 -3.58
C GLU A 377 21.75 29.65 -4.37
N PHE A 378 20.73 30.27 -3.76
CA PHE A 378 19.50 30.63 -4.44
C PHE A 378 19.65 31.99 -5.11
N SER A 379 19.31 32.07 -6.39
CA SER A 379 19.35 33.32 -7.14
C SER A 379 18.22 34.27 -6.74
N LYS A 380 17.02 33.73 -6.49
CA LYS A 380 15.79 34.47 -6.19
C LYS A 380 14.82 33.62 -5.36
N PRO A 381 14.00 34.26 -4.50
CA PRO A 381 12.89 33.57 -3.84
C PRO A 381 11.83 33.16 -4.85
N PHE A 382 11.03 32.15 -4.50
CA PHE A 382 9.94 31.58 -5.30
C PHE A 382 10.34 31.03 -6.68
N VAL A 383 11.63 30.79 -6.91
CA VAL A 383 12.15 30.18 -8.13
C VAL A 383 12.75 28.81 -7.81
N TRP A 384 12.47 27.83 -8.68
CA TRP A 384 13.01 26.48 -8.56
C TRP A 384 14.50 26.45 -8.91
N HIS A 385 15.29 25.84 -8.04
CA HIS A 385 16.71 25.60 -8.20
C HIS A 385 17.00 24.11 -8.03
N THR A 386 17.99 23.60 -8.77
CA THR A 386 18.39 22.20 -8.68
C THR A 386 19.74 22.09 -8.01
N PHE A 387 19.81 21.34 -6.91
CA PHE A 387 21.03 21.04 -6.18
C PHE A 387 21.46 19.61 -6.51
N SER A 388 22.69 19.44 -7.00
CA SER A 388 23.22 18.16 -7.46
C SER A 388 24.16 17.57 -6.39
N LEU A 389 23.87 16.36 -5.94
CA LEU A 389 24.69 15.61 -4.99
C LEU A 389 25.25 14.35 -5.69
N PRO A 390 26.52 14.35 -6.13
CA PRO A 390 27.16 13.15 -6.65
C PRO A 390 27.52 12.19 -5.51
N PHE A 391 27.37 10.89 -5.75
CA PHE A 391 27.73 9.84 -4.80
C PHE A 391 28.06 8.52 -5.51
N SER A 392 28.72 7.61 -4.79
CA SER A 392 29.11 6.30 -5.31
C SER A 392 28.65 5.20 -4.37
N ILE A 393 28.22 4.09 -4.96
CA ILE A 393 27.81 2.87 -4.27
C ILE A 393 28.82 1.79 -4.65
N THR A 394 29.47 1.17 -3.67
CA THR A 394 30.54 0.18 -3.90
C THR A 394 30.02 -1.26 -3.90
N GLU A 395 28.93 -1.51 -3.17
CA GLU A 395 28.27 -2.80 -3.07
C GLU A 395 26.75 -2.64 -3.17
N ARG A 396 26.00 -3.73 -3.36
CA ARG A 396 24.54 -3.68 -3.37
C ARG A 396 24.02 -3.17 -2.02
N THR A 397 23.54 -1.93 -1.96
CA THR A 397 23.15 -1.27 -0.72
C THR A 397 21.63 -1.20 -0.61
N PRO A 398 21.01 -1.91 0.36
CA PRO A 398 19.57 -1.84 0.61
C PRO A 398 19.19 -0.66 1.51
N ASP A 399 17.90 -0.30 1.53
CA ASP A 399 17.33 0.70 2.45
C ASP A 399 17.92 2.10 2.26
N VAL A 400 18.24 2.46 1.01
CA VAL A 400 18.73 3.79 0.66
C VAL A 400 17.59 4.80 0.63
N GLU A 401 17.82 5.93 1.27
CA GLU A 401 16.93 7.08 1.38
C GLU A 401 17.60 8.34 0.80
N PHE A 402 16.77 9.22 0.24
CA PHE A 402 17.11 10.57 -0.17
C PHE A 402 16.36 11.55 0.72
N ARG A 403 17.08 12.25 1.59
CA ARG A 403 16.49 12.97 2.73
C ARG A 403 16.72 14.47 2.64
N GLY A 404 15.76 15.21 3.16
CA GLY A 404 15.88 16.64 3.45
C GLY A 404 15.71 16.85 4.94
N ILE A 405 16.80 17.17 5.64
CA ILE A 405 16.84 17.24 7.10
C ILE A 405 17.46 18.56 7.56
N GLU A 406 17.34 18.84 8.85
CA GLU A 406 17.92 20.04 9.48
C GLU A 406 17.50 21.33 8.76
N ALA A 407 16.23 21.38 8.36
CA ALA A 407 15.66 22.53 7.67
C ALA A 407 15.58 23.76 8.59
N ALA A 408 15.84 24.93 8.02
CA ALA A 408 15.76 26.21 8.71
C ALA A 408 14.33 26.50 9.20
N GLY A 409 14.20 26.97 10.44
CA GLY A 409 12.91 27.16 11.10
C GLY A 409 12.11 28.38 10.62
N ASN A 410 12.76 29.35 9.97
CA ASN A 410 12.15 30.62 9.54
C ASN A 410 11.79 30.66 8.05
N LEU A 411 11.84 29.52 7.35
CA LEU A 411 11.63 29.44 5.91
C LEU A 411 10.43 28.56 5.56
N THR A 412 9.78 28.92 4.47
CA THR A 412 9.01 27.94 3.70
C THR A 412 9.95 27.30 2.69
N ILE A 413 10.09 25.98 2.75
CA ILE A 413 10.92 25.20 1.83
C ILE A 413 10.01 24.25 1.07
N CYS A 414 10.17 24.19 -0.24
CA CYS A 414 9.40 23.36 -1.14
C CYS A 414 10.33 22.41 -1.91
N LEU A 415 9.98 21.13 -1.96
CA LEU A 415 10.58 20.13 -2.84
C LEU A 415 9.57 19.76 -3.93
N ASP A 416 10.00 19.81 -5.18
CA ASP A 416 9.25 19.23 -6.31
C ASP A 416 9.55 17.74 -6.43
N TYR A 417 10.82 17.41 -6.70
CA TYR A 417 11.27 16.04 -6.85
C TYR A 417 12.77 15.88 -6.52
N VAL A 418 13.16 14.63 -6.35
CA VAL A 418 14.55 14.15 -6.37
C VAL A 418 14.73 13.25 -7.59
N GLU A 419 15.58 13.66 -8.53
CA GLU A 419 15.90 12.85 -9.72
C GLU A 419 17.25 12.16 -9.51
N ILE A 420 17.27 10.84 -9.63
CA ILE A 420 18.48 10.04 -9.43
C ILE A 420 18.94 9.48 -10.78
N ILE A 421 20.16 9.84 -11.15
CA ILE A 421 20.77 9.53 -12.44
C ILE A 421 21.93 8.55 -12.22
N PRO A 422 21.84 7.30 -12.69
CA PRO A 422 22.99 6.40 -12.75
C PRO A 422 23.94 6.77 -13.90
N HIS A 423 25.26 6.77 -13.64
CA HIS A 423 26.33 7.12 -14.59
C HIS A 423 27.15 5.94 -15.04
#